data_AF-A0A8T3Y3V3-F1
#
_entry.id   AF-A0A8T3Y3V3-F1
#
_cell.length_a   1.000
_cell.length_b   1.000
_cell.length_c   1.000
_cell.angle_alpha   90.00
_cell.angle_beta   90.00
_cell.angle_gamma   90.00
#
_symmetry.space_group_name_H-M   'P 1'
#
loop_
_entity.id
_entity.type
_entity.pdbx_description
1 polymer ?
#
loop_
_entity_poly.entity_id
_entity_poly.type
_entity_poly.pdbx_seq_one_letter_code
_entity_poly.pdbx_strand_id
1 'polypeptide(L)'
;MKKTVLRFHSFIRDLLAGWVLSILYVTGLTLLFPFLYFLALPGATSPILLVTAVVLVVLSFFGFVWNEGSINKALKTLSRITLIPGMIGVLFSVFGRDVILGYIQSKFVATPSIFTFVISNLETAVPKIRVLTVVYILLGIFLWFIGDRFEGKKGII
;
A
#
# COMPACT_ATOMS: atom_id res chain seq x y z
N MET A 1 -16.92 -14.75 -33.92
CA MET A 1 -17.05 -15.22 -32.52
C MET A 1 -15.73 -15.67 -31.88
N LYS A 2 -14.91 -16.56 -32.47
CA LYS A 2 -13.66 -17.07 -31.82
C LYS A 2 -12.66 -15.98 -31.38
N LYS A 3 -12.51 -14.90 -32.15
CA LYS A 3 -11.56 -13.80 -31.84
C LYS A 3 -11.96 -12.98 -30.61
N THR A 4 -13.26 -12.86 -30.35
CA THR A 4 -13.82 -12.11 -29.20
C THR A 4 -13.60 -12.89 -27.89
N VAL A 5 -13.77 -14.21 -27.93
CA VAL A 5 -13.56 -15.09 -26.76
C VAL A 5 -12.09 -15.11 -26.33
N LEU A 6 -11.15 -15.14 -27.28
CA LEU A 6 -9.71 -15.10 -27.00
C LEU A 6 -9.25 -13.75 -26.39
N ARG A 7 -9.84 -12.63 -26.81
CA ARG A 7 -9.59 -11.32 -26.17
C ARG A 7 -10.16 -11.24 -24.76
N PHE A 8 -11.32 -11.83 -24.53
CA PHE A 8 -11.94 -11.83 -23.21
C PHE A 8 -11.12 -12.66 -22.20
N HIS A 9 -10.61 -13.81 -22.61
CA HIS A 9 -9.79 -14.67 -21.73
C HIS A 9 -8.43 -14.03 -21.36
N SER A 10 -7.76 -13.40 -22.33
CA SER A 10 -6.53 -12.64 -22.07
C SER A 10 -6.79 -11.46 -21.13
N PHE A 11 -7.88 -10.72 -21.35
CA PHE A 11 -8.27 -9.62 -20.46
C PHE A 11 -8.47 -10.07 -19.00
N ILE A 12 -9.20 -11.17 -18.77
CA ILE A 12 -9.42 -11.70 -17.41
C ILE A 12 -8.10 -12.09 -16.76
N ARG A 13 -7.22 -12.77 -17.50
CA ARG A 13 -5.92 -13.20 -16.98
C ARG A 13 -5.06 -12.00 -16.58
N ASP A 14 -5.01 -10.97 -17.42
CA ASP A 14 -4.19 -9.78 -17.17
C ASP A 14 -4.77 -8.96 -15.99
N LEU A 15 -6.10 -8.97 -15.83
CA LEU A 15 -6.78 -8.38 -14.66
C LEU A 15 -6.44 -9.14 -13.37
N LEU A 16 -6.61 -10.46 -13.36
CA LEU A 16 -6.27 -11.30 -12.20
C LEU A 16 -4.80 -11.19 -11.82
N ALA A 17 -3.90 -11.19 -12.80
CA ALA A 17 -2.47 -10.98 -12.58
C ALA A 17 -2.21 -9.63 -11.91
N GLY A 18 -2.84 -8.55 -12.39
CA GLY A 18 -2.74 -7.23 -11.77
C GLY A 18 -3.20 -7.21 -10.31
N TRP A 19 -4.29 -7.89 -9.98
CA TRP A 19 -4.78 -8.01 -8.60
C TRP A 19 -3.80 -8.77 -7.69
N VAL A 20 -3.31 -9.93 -8.13
CA VAL A 20 -2.34 -10.73 -7.36
C VAL A 20 -1.05 -9.95 -7.12
N LEU A 21 -0.54 -9.27 -8.14
CA LEU A 21 0.66 -8.43 -8.03
C LEU A 21 0.44 -7.25 -7.07
N SER A 22 -0.74 -6.62 -7.11
CA SER A 22 -1.10 -5.54 -6.17
C SER A 22 -1.10 -6.03 -4.72
N ILE A 23 -1.68 -7.20 -4.46
CA ILE A 23 -1.73 -7.79 -3.11
C ILE A 23 -0.31 -8.12 -2.63
N LEU A 24 0.52 -8.75 -3.46
CA LEU A 24 1.92 -9.04 -3.14
C LEU A 24 2.69 -7.75 -2.80
N TYR A 25 2.50 -6.71 -3.61
CA TYR A 25 3.15 -5.42 -3.44
C TYR A 25 2.77 -4.76 -2.11
N VAL A 26 1.46 -4.60 -1.86
CA VAL A 26 0.94 -3.95 -0.65
C VAL A 26 1.32 -4.75 0.60
N THR A 27 1.28 -6.09 0.53
CA THR A 27 1.72 -6.96 1.63
C THR A 27 3.21 -6.78 1.92
N GLY A 28 4.05 -6.81 0.89
CA GLY A 28 5.48 -6.56 1.02
C GLY A 28 5.78 -5.19 1.63
N LEU A 29 5.10 -4.14 1.17
CA LEU A 29 5.20 -2.78 1.71
C LEU A 29 4.78 -2.71 3.18
N THR A 30 3.64 -3.29 3.51
CA THR A 30 3.11 -3.31 4.88
C THR A 30 4.06 -4.02 5.83
N LEU A 31 4.70 -5.10 5.39
CA LEU A 31 5.72 -5.79 6.16
C LEU A 31 7.01 -4.98 6.29
N LEU A 32 7.41 -4.22 5.27
CA LEU A 32 8.60 -3.38 5.27
C LEU A 32 8.52 -2.19 6.24
N PHE A 33 7.33 -1.60 6.42
CA PHE A 33 7.19 -0.40 7.26
C PHE A 33 7.60 -0.57 8.72
N PRO A 34 7.19 -1.64 9.43
CA PRO A 34 7.73 -1.95 10.74
C PRO A 34 9.25 -1.98 10.76
N PHE A 35 9.92 -2.58 9.76
CA PHE A 35 11.38 -2.62 9.72
C PHE A 35 12.02 -1.25 9.58
N LEU A 36 11.44 -0.35 8.78
CA LEU A 36 11.93 1.02 8.67
C LEU A 36 11.79 1.79 9.99
N TYR A 37 10.74 1.50 10.76
CA TYR A 37 10.53 2.10 12.08
C TYR A 37 11.45 1.50 13.16
N PHE A 38 11.64 0.18 13.14
CA PHE A 38 12.42 -0.57 14.13
C PHE A 38 13.91 -0.68 13.79
N LEU A 39 14.38 -0.15 12.64
CA LEU A 39 15.80 -0.18 12.25
C LEU A 39 16.71 0.50 13.29
N ALA A 40 16.15 1.40 14.10
CA ALA A 40 16.85 2.10 15.18
C ALA A 40 16.87 1.31 16.52
N LEU A 41 16.21 0.15 16.61
CA LEU A 41 16.09 -0.64 17.84
C LEU A 41 16.82 -1.99 17.69
N PRO A 42 17.95 -2.21 18.39
CA PRO A 42 18.68 -3.47 18.32
C PRO A 42 17.82 -4.64 18.84
N GLY A 43 17.72 -5.71 18.04
CA GLY A 43 17.02 -6.96 18.41
C GLY A 43 15.53 -7.01 18.08
N ALA A 44 14.92 -5.95 17.55
CA ALA A 44 13.48 -5.90 17.27
C ALA A 44 13.08 -6.43 15.88
N THR A 45 14.04 -6.80 15.02
CA THR A 45 13.80 -7.12 13.61
C THR A 45 14.20 -8.54 13.25
N SER A 46 13.24 -9.35 12.77
CA SER A 46 13.51 -10.66 12.16
C SER A 46 14.08 -10.48 10.75
N PRO A 47 15.34 -10.90 10.47
CA PRO A 47 15.94 -10.77 9.14
C PRO A 47 15.14 -11.49 8.04
N ILE A 48 14.51 -12.62 8.39
CA ILE A 48 13.70 -13.42 7.46
C ILE A 48 12.52 -12.60 6.95
N LEU A 49 11.79 -11.94 7.85
CA LEU A 49 10.62 -11.13 7.48
C LEU A 49 11.01 -9.92 6.62
N LEU A 50 12.17 -9.29 6.89
CA LEU A 50 12.69 -8.22 6.04
C LEU A 50 12.98 -8.73 4.62
N VAL A 51 13.67 -9.87 4.51
CA VAL A 51 13.98 -10.48 3.20
C VAL A 51 12.68 -10.85 2.47
N THR A 52 11.71 -11.46 3.16
CA THR A 52 10.40 -11.77 2.58
C THR A 52 9.70 -10.52 2.07
N ALA A 53 9.68 -9.43 2.85
CA ALA A 53 9.06 -8.18 2.46
C ALA A 53 9.70 -7.58 1.20
N VAL A 54 11.04 -7.54 1.15
CA VAL A 54 11.79 -7.06 -0.02
C VAL A 54 11.52 -7.94 -1.24
N VAL A 55 11.56 -9.27 -1.09
CA VAL A 55 11.29 -10.22 -2.18
C VAL A 55 9.87 -10.02 -2.74
N LEU A 56 8.86 -9.86 -1.88
CA LEU A 56 7.49 -9.60 -2.31
C LEU A 56 7.36 -8.31 -3.14
N VAL A 57 7.99 -7.21 -2.69
CA VAL A 57 7.97 -5.93 -3.41
C VAL A 57 8.69 -6.05 -4.75
N VAL A 58 9.87 -6.68 -4.78
CA VAL A 58 10.68 -6.84 -5.99
C VAL A 58 10.00 -7.75 -7.00
N LEU A 59 9.47 -8.90 -6.58
CA LEU A 59 8.73 -9.81 -7.46
C LEU A 59 7.49 -9.14 -8.04
N SER A 60 6.76 -8.38 -7.22
CA SER A 60 5.62 -7.63 -7.72
C SER A 60 6.02 -6.59 -8.76
N PHE A 61 7.10 -5.83 -8.52
CA PHE A 61 7.62 -4.86 -9.49
C PHE A 61 7.93 -5.52 -10.83
N PHE A 62 8.70 -6.61 -10.84
CA PHE A 62 9.02 -7.31 -12.09
C PHE A 62 7.77 -7.90 -12.76
N GLY A 63 6.81 -8.39 -11.98
CA GLY A 63 5.53 -8.84 -12.51
C GLY A 63 4.74 -7.72 -13.19
N PHE A 64 4.71 -6.52 -12.62
CA PHE A 64 4.08 -5.36 -13.25
C PHE A 64 4.81 -4.90 -14.51
N VAL A 65 6.15 -4.90 -14.50
CA VAL A 65 6.95 -4.58 -15.70
C VAL A 65 6.66 -5.57 -16.82
N TRP A 66 6.57 -6.86 -16.49
CA TRP A 66 6.23 -7.91 -17.46
C TRP A 66 4.81 -7.76 -18.00
N ASN A 67 3.82 -7.49 -17.14
CA ASN A 67 2.42 -7.36 -17.52
C ASN A 67 2.15 -6.09 -18.36
N GLU A 68 2.79 -4.97 -18.02
CA GLU A 68 2.54 -3.70 -18.68
C GLU A 68 3.50 -3.39 -19.85
N GLY A 69 4.56 -4.20 -20.00
CA GLY A 69 5.56 -4.09 -21.07
C GLY A 69 6.41 -2.82 -21.00
N SER A 70 6.38 -2.08 -19.89
CA SER A 70 7.10 -0.82 -19.74
C SER A 70 7.36 -0.49 -18.28
N ILE A 71 8.63 -0.25 -17.93
CA ILE A 71 9.05 0.18 -16.58
C ILE A 71 8.31 1.45 -16.14
N ASN A 72 8.17 2.45 -17.02
CA ASN A 72 7.43 3.68 -16.72
C ASN A 72 5.98 3.41 -16.27
N LYS A 73 5.24 2.62 -17.04
CA LYS A 73 3.84 2.30 -16.72
C LYS A 73 3.77 1.55 -15.38
N ALA A 74 4.65 0.56 -15.18
CA ALA A 74 4.72 -0.21 -13.94
C ALA A 74 4.97 0.70 -12.72
N LEU A 75 5.91 1.63 -12.82
CA LEU A 75 6.19 2.61 -11.76
C LEU A 75 4.99 3.53 -11.49
N LYS A 76 4.30 4.01 -12.54
CA LYS A 76 3.08 4.82 -12.40
C LYS A 76 1.92 4.02 -11.79
N THR A 77 1.81 2.73 -12.09
CA THR A 77 0.81 1.85 -11.50
C THR A 77 1.12 1.59 -10.02
N LEU A 78 2.36 1.23 -9.69
CA LEU A 78 2.79 1.04 -8.31
C LEU A 78 2.66 2.33 -7.48
N SER A 79 3.00 3.48 -8.07
CA SER A 79 2.77 4.78 -7.44
C SER A 79 1.30 4.96 -7.05
N ARG A 80 0.36 4.74 -7.99
CA ARG A 80 -1.08 4.82 -7.72
C ARG A 80 -1.52 3.85 -6.62
N ILE A 81 -1.05 2.60 -6.68
CA ILE A 81 -1.34 1.58 -5.65
C ILE A 81 -0.80 2.01 -4.28
N THR A 82 0.36 2.67 -4.23
CA THR A 82 0.98 3.17 -2.99
C THR A 82 0.26 4.40 -2.44
N LEU A 83 -0.22 5.29 -3.32
CA LEU A 83 -0.90 6.52 -2.92
C LEU A 83 -2.30 6.26 -2.34
N ILE A 84 -3.02 5.23 -2.81
CA ILE A 84 -4.36 4.89 -2.30
C ILE A 84 -4.39 4.71 -0.77
N PRO A 85 -3.59 3.81 -0.16
CA PRO A 85 -3.57 3.66 1.29
C PRO A 85 -3.06 4.93 2.00
N GLY A 86 -2.17 5.71 1.38
CA GLY A 86 -1.78 7.02 1.87
C GLY A 86 -2.95 8.01 1.96
N MET A 87 -3.74 8.16 0.89
CA MET A 87 -4.93 9.03 0.88
C MET A 87 -5.98 8.57 1.87
N ILE A 88 -6.22 7.25 1.98
CA ILE A 88 -7.11 6.68 2.99
C ILE A 88 -6.60 7.01 4.39
N GLY A 89 -5.28 6.89 4.63
CA GLY A 89 -4.66 7.26 5.88
C GLY A 89 -4.84 8.74 6.25
N VAL A 90 -4.81 9.66 5.28
CA VAL A 90 -5.13 11.08 5.50
C VAL A 90 -6.58 11.23 5.97
N LEU A 91 -7.53 10.60 5.27
CA LEU A 91 -8.94 10.64 5.66
C LEU A 91 -9.15 10.09 7.07
N PHE A 92 -8.52 8.97 7.41
CA PHE A 92 -8.56 8.40 8.76
C PHE A 92 -7.89 9.30 9.80
N SER A 93 -6.80 9.99 9.46
CA SER A 93 -6.12 10.91 10.38
C SER A 93 -6.96 12.16 10.68
N VAL A 94 -7.74 12.64 9.71
CA VAL A 94 -8.56 13.85 9.85
C VAL A 94 -9.92 13.53 10.46
N PHE A 95 -10.62 12.51 9.95
CA PHE A 95 -12.01 12.21 10.32
C PHE A 95 -12.16 10.93 11.13
N GLY A 96 -11.18 10.02 11.06
CA GLY A 96 -11.33 8.66 11.59
C GLY A 96 -11.55 8.62 13.10
N ARG A 97 -10.88 9.48 13.88
CA ARG A 97 -11.06 9.52 15.33
C ARG A 97 -12.50 9.87 15.70
N ASP A 98 -13.02 10.98 15.18
CA ASP A 98 -14.34 11.49 15.57
C ASP A 98 -15.47 10.59 15.05
N VAL A 99 -15.33 10.05 13.83
CA VAL A 99 -16.29 9.09 13.26
C VAL A 99 -16.33 7.79 14.07
N ILE A 100 -15.19 7.23 14.44
CA ILE A 100 -15.12 5.99 15.22
C ILE A 100 -15.67 6.24 16.63
N LEU A 101 -15.29 7.34 17.28
CA LEU A 101 -15.80 7.69 18.60
C LEU A 101 -17.32 7.90 18.58
N GLY A 102 -17.86 8.62 17.60
CA GLY A 102 -19.31 8.81 17.45
C GLY A 102 -20.06 7.51 17.18
N TYR A 103 -19.51 6.63 16.33
CA TYR A 103 -20.10 5.31 16.08
C TYR A 103 -20.12 4.44 17.35
N ILE A 104 -19.02 4.45 18.11
CA ILE A 104 -18.94 3.64 19.34
C ILE A 104 -19.84 4.21 20.44
N GLN A 105 -19.86 5.53 20.61
CA GLN A 105 -20.76 6.19 21.55
C GLN A 105 -22.22 5.89 21.21
N SER A 106 -22.62 5.89 19.94
CA SER A 106 -24.01 5.59 19.57
C SER A 106 -24.40 4.11 19.73
N LYS A 107 -23.45 3.17 19.64
CA LYS A 107 -23.72 1.71 19.64
C LYS A 107 -23.44 1.01 20.97
N PHE A 108 -22.50 1.50 21.78
CA PHE A 108 -21.94 0.78 22.93
C PHE A 108 -22.00 1.56 24.25
N VAL A 109 -22.95 2.51 24.39
CA VAL A 109 -23.18 3.31 25.63
C VAL A 109 -23.20 2.44 26.89
N ALA A 110 -23.73 1.22 26.80
CA ALA A 110 -23.93 0.33 27.94
C ALA A 110 -22.71 -0.53 28.32
N THR A 111 -21.57 -0.45 27.63
CA THR A 111 -20.39 -1.30 27.92
C THR A 111 -19.12 -0.47 28.12
N PRO A 112 -18.89 0.05 29.36
CA PRO A 112 -17.77 0.96 29.68
C PRO A 112 -16.38 0.36 29.41
N SER A 113 -16.24 -0.96 29.52
CA SER A 113 -14.99 -1.69 29.27
C SER A 113 -14.59 -1.67 27.79
N ILE A 114 -15.55 -1.85 26.88
CA ILE A 114 -15.32 -1.79 25.42
C ILE A 114 -14.93 -0.36 25.03
N PHE A 115 -15.62 0.64 25.58
CA PHE A 115 -15.33 2.05 25.31
C PHE A 115 -13.89 2.42 25.70
N THR A 116 -13.47 2.05 26.91
CA THR A 116 -12.12 2.34 27.42
C THR A 116 -11.03 1.62 26.62
N PHE A 117 -11.27 0.35 26.25
CA PHE A 117 -10.35 -0.41 25.42
C PHE A 117 -10.18 0.23 24.03
N VAL A 118 -11.27 0.65 23.39
CA VAL A 118 -11.17 1.23 22.04
C VAL A 118 -10.50 2.61 22.06
N ILE A 119 -10.77 3.45 23.06
CA ILE A 119 -10.10 4.76 23.18
C ILE A 119 -8.59 4.59 23.36
N SER A 120 -8.18 3.71 24.29
CA SER A 120 -6.76 3.41 24.53
C SER A 120 -6.03 2.95 23.25
N ASN A 121 -6.66 2.06 22.47
CA ASN A 121 -6.10 1.61 21.20
C ASN A 121 -6.09 2.70 20.13
N LEU A 122 -7.12 3.54 20.05
CA LEU A 122 -7.20 4.68 19.11
C LEU A 122 -6.08 5.68 19.36
N GLU A 123 -5.82 6.05 20.61
CA GLU A 123 -4.78 7.02 20.97
C GLU A 123 -3.38 6.53 20.57
N THR A 124 -3.16 5.21 20.64
CA THR A 124 -1.89 4.61 20.23
C THR A 124 -1.79 4.38 18.72
N ALA A 125 -2.92 4.13 18.05
CA ALA A 125 -2.98 3.82 16.62
C ALA A 125 -2.89 5.07 15.73
N VAL A 126 -3.55 6.17 16.11
CA VAL A 126 -3.63 7.40 15.29
C VAL A 126 -2.23 7.96 14.95
N PRO A 127 -1.28 8.10 15.90
CA PRO A 127 0.08 8.57 15.58
C PRO A 127 0.80 7.65 14.60
N LYS A 128 0.65 6.32 14.75
CA LYS A 128 1.28 5.33 13.87
C LYS A 128 0.70 5.42 12.44
N ILE A 129 -0.62 5.57 12.32
CA ILE A 129 -1.29 5.73 11.03
C ILE A 129 -0.82 7.00 10.33
N ARG A 130 -0.60 8.11 11.05
CA ARG A 130 -0.06 9.35 10.48
C ARG A 130 1.33 9.18 9.89
N VAL A 131 2.24 8.53 10.63
CA VAL A 131 3.59 8.24 10.13
C VAL A 131 3.50 7.37 8.87
N LEU A 132 2.74 6.27 8.94
CA LEU A 132 2.53 5.36 7.81
C LEU A 132 1.99 6.10 6.58
N THR A 133 1.00 6.97 6.79
CA THR A 133 0.38 7.81 5.76
C THR A 133 1.41 8.68 5.03
N VAL A 134 2.24 9.39 5.78
CA VAL A 134 3.30 10.24 5.21
C VAL A 134 4.25 9.40 4.38
N VAL A 135 4.67 8.24 4.88
CA VAL A 135 5.61 7.39 4.14
C VAL A 135 4.98 6.84 2.86
N TYR A 136 3.72 6.37 2.87
CA TYR A 136 3.02 5.95 1.65
C TYR A 136 2.91 7.08 0.63
N ILE A 137 2.59 8.31 1.06
CA ILE A 137 2.49 9.46 0.16
C ILE A 137 3.85 9.78 -0.46
N LEU A 138 4.90 9.91 0.36
CA LEU A 138 6.24 10.21 -0.11
C LEU A 138 6.75 9.15 -1.08
N LEU A 139 6.55 7.86 -0.76
CA LEU A 139 6.96 6.76 -1.62
C LEU A 139 6.17 6.75 -2.93
N GLY A 140 4.86 6.99 -2.87
CA GLY A 140 4.02 7.07 -4.06
C GLY A 140 4.43 8.19 -5.00
N ILE A 141 4.72 9.39 -4.46
CA ILE A 141 5.22 10.54 -5.24
C ILE A 141 6.61 10.21 -5.80
N PHE A 142 7.49 9.60 -5.01
CA PHE A 142 8.84 9.22 -5.45
C PHE A 142 8.81 8.24 -6.63
N LEU A 143 7.96 7.21 -6.56
CA LEU A 143 7.78 6.24 -7.65
C LEU A 143 7.23 6.89 -8.91
N TRP A 144 6.28 7.83 -8.77
CA TRP A 144 5.74 8.59 -9.88
C TRP A 144 6.83 9.43 -10.57
N PHE A 145 7.62 10.16 -9.77
CA PHE A 145 8.71 11.00 -10.26
C PHE A 145 9.77 10.18 -11.00
N ILE A 146 10.14 9.01 -10.47
CA ILE A 146 11.06 8.09 -11.17
C ILE A 146 10.43 7.63 -12.50
N GLY A 147 9.15 7.26 -12.50
CA GLY A 147 8.42 6.85 -13.70
C GLY A 147 8.50 7.92 -14.81
N ASP A 148 8.21 9.17 -14.47
CA ASP A 148 8.29 10.30 -15.42
C ASP A 148 9.71 10.51 -15.96
N ARG A 149 10.75 10.31 -15.16
CA ARG A 149 12.14 10.41 -15.63
C ARG A 149 12.50 9.33 -16.65
N PHE A 150 11.87 8.17 -16.60
CA PHE A 150 12.01 7.12 -17.62
C PHE A 150 11.25 7.44 -18.91
N GLU A 151 10.19 8.26 -18.85
CA GLU A 151 9.46 8.73 -20.02
C GLU A 151 10.30 9.71 -20.85
N GLY A 152 10.98 10.65 -20.18
CA GLY A 152 11.85 11.64 -20.84
C GLY A 152 13.06 11.05 -21.56
N LYS A 153 13.46 9.80 -21.26
CA LYS A 153 14.58 9.11 -21.94
C LYS A 153 14.17 8.37 -23.21
N LYS A 154 12.89 8.21 -23.50
CA LYS A 154 12.41 7.60 -24.77
C LYS A 154 12.46 8.53 -25.98
N GLY A 155 12.89 9.79 -25.80
CA GLY A 155 13.07 10.76 -26.89
C GLY A 155 14.48 10.82 -27.48
N ILE A 156 15.40 9.94 -27.09
CA ILE A 156 16.79 9.91 -27.57
C ILE A 156 17.18 8.48 -27.97
N ILE A 157 16.41 7.81 -28.81
CA ILE A 157 16.88 6.71 -29.69
C ILE A 157 16.04 6.75 -30.96
#